data_AF-A0A1V4RX40-F1
#
_entry.id   AF-A0A1V4RX40-F1
#
_cell.length_a   1.000
_cell.length_b   1.000
_cell.length_c   1.000
_cell.angle_alpha   90.00
_cell.angle_beta   90.00
_cell.angle_gamma   90.00
#
_symmetry.space_group_name_H-M   'P 1'
#
loop_
_entity.id
_entity.type
_entity.pdbx_description
1 polymer ?
#
loop_
_entity_poly.entity_id
_entity_poly.type
_entity_poly.pdbx_seq_one_letter_code
_entity_poly.pdbx_strand_id
1 'polypeptide(L)'
;MASGRFGLLLNLARGLPAFLRDPVIPSQAPEGILYRLEHRDELFLSLIDATVYKNPSSPYHALLLQAGCEAGDLRQSIHSLGLESTLEKLRDEGVRLSLEEFKCQEPIRRSELHVVTKQSDFDNPLVSVCGISGKSSATRSTGTQTNYTWPFIAEEAENESVLYKEHGVLDASLALWYPVHTSIAGIHNMLMNLKYHRAPEKWFSHTAERSMRDHFMIAYLGWCAQRQGMSSPKPETVRLSDALNVATWMEDR
;
A
#
# COMPACT_ATOMS: atom_id res chain seq x y z
N MET A 1 18.93 3.56 13.80
CA MET A 1 18.97 3.12 12.38
C MET A 1 19.04 1.60 12.17
N ALA A 2 19.44 0.79 13.17
CA ALA A 2 19.42 -0.68 13.07
C ALA A 2 18.06 -1.34 13.44
N SER A 3 17.25 -0.66 14.26
CA SER A 3 15.97 -1.17 14.80
C SER A 3 14.89 -1.43 13.75
N GLY A 4 14.79 -0.60 12.70
CA GLY A 4 13.80 -0.79 11.63
C GLY A 4 14.12 -1.95 10.67
N ARG A 5 15.38 -2.38 10.57
CA ARG A 5 15.82 -3.38 9.60
C ARG A 5 15.52 -4.82 10.05
N PHE A 6 15.67 -5.10 11.34
CA PHE A 6 15.31 -6.38 11.94
C PHE A 6 13.79 -6.55 12.08
N GLY A 7 13.06 -5.45 12.34
CA GLY A 7 11.60 -5.45 12.41
C GLY A 7 10.96 -5.98 11.12
N LEU A 8 11.46 -5.57 9.94
CA LEU A 8 10.90 -6.07 8.67
C LEU A 8 11.05 -7.58 8.51
N LEU A 9 12.26 -8.12 8.77
CA LEU A 9 12.52 -9.55 8.64
C LEU A 9 11.64 -10.37 9.59
N LEU A 10 11.48 -9.89 10.82
CA LEU A 10 10.62 -10.53 11.82
C LEU A 10 9.15 -10.48 11.41
N ASN A 11 8.67 -9.34 10.91
CA ASN A 11 7.29 -9.20 10.45
C ASN A 11 7.00 -10.09 9.24
N LEU A 12 7.93 -10.13 8.28
CA LEU A 12 7.88 -11.05 7.14
C LEU A 12 7.83 -12.50 7.63
N ALA A 13 8.76 -12.89 8.51
CA ALA A 13 8.85 -14.24 9.04
C ALA A 13 7.61 -14.70 9.84
N ARG A 14 6.93 -13.77 10.51
CA ARG A 14 5.73 -14.08 11.31
C ARG A 14 4.46 -14.07 10.47
N GLY A 15 4.34 -13.14 9.53
CA GLY A 15 3.09 -12.90 8.81
C GLY A 15 2.98 -13.64 7.48
N LEU A 16 4.08 -13.81 6.75
CA LEU A 16 4.06 -14.33 5.38
C LEU A 16 3.42 -15.73 5.26
N PRO A 17 3.74 -16.72 6.13
CA PRO A 17 3.13 -18.04 6.02
C PRO A 17 1.61 -18.03 6.23
N ALA A 18 1.10 -17.17 7.11
CA ALA A 18 -0.33 -17.01 7.33
C ALA A 18 -0.97 -16.26 6.17
N PHE A 19 -0.31 -15.21 5.68
CA PHE A 19 -0.76 -14.40 4.55
C PHE A 19 -0.96 -15.23 3.27
N LEU A 20 -0.03 -16.15 2.95
CA LEU A 20 -0.13 -16.99 1.75
C LEU A 20 -1.02 -18.22 1.92
N ARG A 21 -1.47 -18.54 3.14
CA ARG A 21 -2.31 -19.72 3.40
C ARG A 21 -3.70 -19.59 2.78
N ASP A 22 -4.20 -18.36 2.74
CA ASP A 22 -5.55 -18.03 2.30
C ASP A 22 -5.45 -17.21 1.01
N PRO A 23 -5.37 -17.83 -0.17
CA PRO A 23 -5.15 -17.09 -1.41
C PRO A 23 -6.36 -16.26 -1.82
N VAL A 24 -6.08 -15.13 -2.50
CA VAL A 24 -7.10 -14.43 -3.26
C VAL A 24 -7.48 -15.29 -4.46
N ILE A 25 -8.77 -15.53 -4.64
CA ILE A 25 -9.30 -16.27 -5.78
C ILE A 25 -9.80 -15.25 -6.82
N PRO A 26 -9.15 -15.11 -8.00
CA PRO A 26 -9.49 -14.06 -8.98
C PRO A 26 -10.95 -14.10 -9.47
N SER A 27 -11.60 -15.26 -9.44
CA SER A 27 -13.03 -15.37 -9.79
C SER A 27 -13.97 -14.80 -8.73
N GLN A 28 -13.54 -14.72 -7.47
CA GLN A 28 -14.31 -14.21 -6.33
C GLN A 28 -13.92 -12.78 -5.94
N ALA A 29 -12.74 -12.31 -6.37
CA ALA A 29 -12.26 -10.95 -6.10
C ALA A 29 -13.27 -9.82 -6.40
N PRO A 30 -14.13 -9.90 -7.45
CA PRO A 30 -15.17 -8.89 -7.68
C PRO A 30 -16.16 -8.73 -6.51
N GLU A 31 -16.46 -9.81 -5.77
CA GLU A 31 -17.41 -9.77 -4.65
C GLU A 31 -16.90 -8.86 -3.53
N GLY A 32 -15.61 -8.94 -3.20
CA GLY A 32 -14.98 -8.08 -2.20
C GLY A 32 -14.99 -6.60 -2.61
N ILE A 33 -14.72 -6.31 -3.88
CA ILE A 33 -14.77 -4.95 -4.42
C ILE A 33 -16.20 -4.41 -4.37
N LEU A 34 -17.19 -5.18 -4.84
CA LEU A 34 -18.60 -4.78 -4.83
C LEU A 34 -19.10 -4.55 -3.40
N TYR A 35 -18.73 -5.42 -2.45
CA TYR A 35 -19.05 -5.23 -1.04
C TYR A 35 -18.50 -3.90 -0.50
N ARG A 36 -17.22 -3.59 -0.78
CA ARG A 36 -16.59 -2.33 -0.35
C ARG A 36 -17.25 -1.10 -1.00
N LEU A 37 -17.68 -1.21 -2.25
CA LEU A 37 -18.40 -0.13 -2.95
C LEU A 37 -19.80 0.09 -2.36
N GLU A 38 -20.53 -0.99 -2.08
CA GLU A 38 -21.88 -0.94 -1.50
C GLU A 38 -21.86 -0.35 -0.07
N HIS A 39 -20.85 -0.69 0.72
CA HIS A 39 -20.74 -0.27 2.13
C HIS A 39 -19.77 0.90 2.33
N ARG A 40 -19.36 1.59 1.25
CA ARG A 40 -18.29 2.60 1.28
C ARG A 40 -18.56 3.72 2.28
N ASP A 41 -19.81 4.16 2.41
CA ASP A 41 -20.22 5.25 3.29
C ASP A 41 -20.05 4.84 4.77
N GLU A 42 -20.46 3.62 5.12
CA GLU A 42 -20.34 3.06 6.47
C GLU A 42 -18.88 2.78 6.85
N LEU A 43 -18.11 2.24 5.90
CA LEU A 43 -16.68 1.99 6.05
C LEU A 43 -15.91 3.31 6.25
N PHE A 44 -16.23 4.33 5.45
CA PHE A 44 -15.65 5.66 5.59
C PHE A 44 -15.95 6.28 6.96
N LEU A 45 -17.21 6.26 7.38
CA LEU A 45 -17.63 6.78 8.69
C LEU A 45 -16.92 6.06 9.84
N SER A 46 -16.81 4.73 9.76
CA SER A 46 -16.11 3.93 10.77
C SER A 46 -14.61 4.27 10.82
N LEU A 47 -13.98 4.48 9.66
CA LEU A 47 -12.58 4.87 9.55
C LEU A 47 -12.33 6.27 10.14
N ILE A 48 -13.12 7.27 9.74
CA ILE A 48 -12.98 8.66 10.22
C ILE A 48 -13.26 8.76 11.72
N ASP A 49 -14.26 8.06 12.24
CA ASP A 49 -14.55 8.03 13.67
C ASP A 49 -13.33 7.55 14.48
N ALA A 50 -12.75 6.43 14.06
CA ALA A 50 -11.63 5.81 14.76
C ALA A 50 -10.28 6.53 14.57
N THR A 51 -10.03 7.13 13.40
CA THR A 51 -8.72 7.69 13.05
C THR A 51 -8.63 9.21 13.16
N VAL A 52 -9.77 9.90 13.18
CA VAL A 52 -9.85 11.37 13.22
C VAL A 52 -10.63 11.84 14.44
N TYR A 53 -11.92 11.53 14.57
CA TYR A 53 -12.72 12.06 15.69
C TYR A 53 -12.23 11.58 17.06
N LYS A 54 -11.87 10.30 17.18
CA LYS A 54 -11.28 9.73 18.41
C LYS A 54 -9.79 10.00 18.57
N ASN A 55 -9.17 10.72 17.63
CA ASN A 55 -7.75 11.02 17.63
C ASN A 55 -7.52 12.54 17.59
N PRO A 56 -7.46 13.20 18.76
CA PRO A 56 -7.24 14.65 18.83
C PRO A 56 -5.93 15.14 18.20
N SER A 57 -4.95 14.25 18.01
CA SER A 57 -3.68 14.59 17.36
C SER A 57 -3.75 14.63 15.83
N SER A 58 -4.85 14.12 15.24
CA SER A 58 -5.06 14.14 13.80
C SER A 58 -5.22 15.58 13.29
N PRO A 59 -4.46 16.02 12.27
CA PRO A 59 -4.65 17.34 11.67
C PRO A 59 -6.03 17.52 11.04
N TYR A 60 -6.64 16.43 10.55
CA TYR A 60 -8.02 16.45 10.04
C TYR A 60 -9.04 16.72 11.15
N HIS A 61 -8.77 16.35 12.40
CA HIS A 61 -9.67 16.64 13.52
C HIS A 61 -9.74 18.15 13.77
N ALA A 62 -8.59 18.83 13.76
CA ALA A 62 -8.54 20.29 13.89
C ALA A 62 -9.24 21.01 12.73
N LEU A 63 -9.11 20.49 11.50
CA LEU A 63 -9.79 21.03 10.32
C LEU A 63 -11.31 20.86 10.40
N LEU A 64 -11.80 19.68 10.80
CA LEU A 64 -13.23 19.41 10.96
C LEU A 64 -13.84 20.28 12.05
N LEU A 65 -13.15 20.44 13.18
CA LEU A 65 -13.58 21.33 14.26
C LEU A 65 -13.66 22.79 13.78
N GLN A 66 -12.68 23.24 13.01
CA GLN A 66 -12.69 24.59 12.44
C GLN A 66 -13.82 24.82 11.42
N ALA A 67 -14.20 23.78 10.67
CA ALA A 67 -15.36 23.81 9.77
C ALA A 67 -16.70 23.70 10.53
N GLY A 68 -16.67 23.46 11.85
CA GLY A 68 -17.88 23.24 12.64
C GLY A 68 -18.60 21.93 12.30
N CYS A 69 -17.88 20.93 11.82
CA CYS A 69 -18.42 19.62 11.46
C CYS A 69 -18.12 18.61 12.57
N GLU A 70 -19.14 18.25 13.36
CA GLU A 70 -19.06 17.16 14.32
C GLU A 70 -19.35 15.81 13.66
N ALA A 71 -19.07 14.71 14.36
CA ALA A 71 -19.31 13.36 13.83
C ALA A 71 -20.79 13.12 13.46
N GLY A 72 -21.72 13.73 14.18
CA GLY A 72 -23.14 13.71 13.87
C GLY A 72 -23.47 14.44 12.56
N ASP A 73 -22.88 15.62 12.36
CA ASP A 73 -23.06 16.42 11.15
C ASP A 73 -22.52 15.70 9.91
N LEU A 74 -21.34 15.08 10.03
CA LEU A 74 -20.76 14.30 8.95
C LEU A 74 -21.67 13.13 8.55
N ARG A 75 -22.16 12.37 9.53
CA ARG A 75 -23.08 11.24 9.29
C ARG A 75 -24.36 11.71 8.61
N GLN A 76 -24.94 12.81 9.08
CA GLN A 76 -26.16 13.37 8.50
C GLN A 76 -25.92 13.90 7.08
N SER A 77 -24.77 14.53 6.83
CA SER A 77 -24.39 15.02 5.50
C SER A 77 -24.25 13.87 4.51
N ILE A 78 -23.55 12.79 4.89
CA ILE A 78 -23.39 11.61 4.01
C ILE A 78 -24.75 10.96 3.72
N HIS A 79 -25.60 10.79 4.74
CA HIS A 79 -26.94 10.23 4.54
C HIS A 79 -27.82 11.09 3.61
N SER A 80 -27.66 12.41 3.60
CA SER A 80 -28.52 13.32 2.82
C SER A 80 -27.97 13.65 1.43
N LEU A 81 -26.65 13.80 1.29
CA LEU A 81 -26.00 14.29 0.06
C LEU A 81 -25.13 13.22 -0.63
N GLY A 82 -24.89 12.10 0.04
CA GLY A 82 -23.88 11.13 -0.36
C GLY A 82 -22.47 11.51 0.08
N LEU A 83 -21.57 10.53 0.02
CA LEU A 83 -20.16 10.68 0.41
C LEU A 83 -19.43 11.73 -0.44
N GLU A 84 -19.51 11.66 -1.77
CA GLU A 84 -18.77 12.56 -2.66
C GLU A 84 -19.14 14.03 -2.45
N SER A 85 -20.42 14.35 -2.49
CA SER A 85 -20.91 15.72 -2.28
C SER A 85 -20.52 16.25 -0.89
N THR A 86 -20.52 15.38 0.12
CA THR A 86 -20.07 15.74 1.47
C THR A 86 -18.58 16.06 1.50
N LEU A 87 -17.74 15.25 0.84
CA LEU A 87 -16.30 15.51 0.74
C LEU A 87 -15.99 16.78 -0.04
N GLU A 88 -16.75 17.08 -1.10
CA GLU A 88 -16.63 18.34 -1.85
C GLU A 88 -16.97 19.55 -0.98
N LYS A 89 -18.08 19.47 -0.24
CA LYS A 89 -18.47 20.51 0.72
C LYS A 89 -17.38 20.75 1.77
N LEU A 90 -16.88 19.68 2.40
CA LEU A 90 -15.82 19.76 3.42
C LEU A 90 -14.52 20.35 2.84
N ARG A 91 -14.15 19.95 1.62
CA ARG A 91 -13.01 20.51 0.91
C ARG A 91 -13.17 22.02 0.71
N ASP A 92 -14.35 22.47 0.31
CA ASP A 92 -14.66 23.87 0.05
C ASP A 92 -14.72 24.69 1.36
N GLU A 93 -15.10 24.07 2.47
CA GLU A 93 -15.00 24.60 3.83
C GLU A 93 -13.56 24.58 4.39
N GLY A 94 -12.60 24.05 3.63
CA GLY A 94 -11.18 24.10 3.96
C GLY A 94 -10.63 22.84 4.64
N VAL A 95 -11.43 21.78 4.80
CA VAL A 95 -11.02 20.46 5.29
C VAL A 95 -10.26 19.70 4.19
N ARG A 96 -9.07 20.19 3.89
CA ARG A 96 -8.16 19.65 2.88
C ARG A 96 -6.73 20.00 3.24
N LEU A 97 -5.78 19.25 2.70
CA LEU A 97 -4.35 19.51 2.83
C LEU A 97 -3.73 19.77 1.46
N SER A 98 -2.81 20.73 1.38
CA SER A 98 -1.86 20.81 0.26
C SER A 98 -0.73 19.77 0.44
N LEU A 99 0.05 19.56 -0.62
CA LEU A 99 1.21 18.68 -0.57
C LEU A 99 2.27 19.20 0.42
N GLU A 100 2.47 20.51 0.47
CA GLU A 100 3.40 21.21 1.36
C GLU A 100 2.97 21.08 2.82
N GLU A 101 1.67 21.23 3.11
CA GLU A 101 1.07 21.01 4.43
C GLU A 101 1.24 19.55 4.89
N PHE A 102 0.94 18.59 4.00
CA PHE A 102 1.10 17.16 4.30
C PHE A 102 2.56 16.76 4.51
N LYS A 103 3.50 17.38 3.78
CA LYS A 103 4.95 17.15 3.95
C LYS A 103 5.55 17.92 5.13
N CYS A 104 4.73 18.63 5.91
CA CYS A 104 5.16 19.49 7.02
C CYS A 104 6.16 20.58 6.60
N GLN A 105 6.10 21.02 5.34
CA GLN A 105 6.94 22.11 4.82
C GLN A 105 6.35 23.47 5.19
N GLU A 106 5.01 23.52 5.27
CA GLU A 106 4.26 24.68 5.73
C GLU A 106 3.25 24.26 6.80
N PRO A 107 2.94 25.12 7.79
CA PRO A 107 1.85 24.85 8.71
C PRO A 107 0.49 24.98 8.02
N ILE A 108 -0.50 24.27 8.54
CA ILE A 108 -1.88 24.36 8.07
C ILE A 108 -2.47 25.70 8.53
N ARG A 109 -3.01 26.48 7.60
CA ARG A 109 -3.65 27.77 7.88
C ARG A 109 -5.05 27.85 7.28
N ARG A 110 -6.08 27.99 8.12
CA ARG A 110 -7.48 28.16 7.70
C ARG A 110 -8.17 29.16 8.62
N SER A 111 -8.49 30.35 8.11
CA SER A 111 -9.02 31.44 8.95
C SER A 111 -8.12 31.67 10.18
N GLU A 112 -8.64 31.46 11.40
CA GLU A 112 -7.89 31.59 12.66
C GLU A 112 -7.10 30.33 13.05
N LEU A 113 -7.32 29.20 12.37
CA LEU A 113 -6.61 27.95 12.65
C LEU A 113 -5.17 28.03 12.14
N HIS A 114 -4.21 27.78 13.04
CA HIS A 114 -2.79 27.65 12.73
C HIS A 114 -2.22 26.39 13.39
N VAL A 115 -1.92 25.34 12.61
CA VAL A 115 -1.42 24.06 13.12
C VAL A 115 -0.06 23.74 12.50
N VAL A 116 0.95 23.59 13.35
CA VAL A 116 2.25 23.04 12.95
C VAL A 116 2.17 21.53 13.10
N THR A 117 2.39 20.80 12.01
CA THR A 117 2.31 19.33 11.98
C THR A 117 3.71 18.71 11.95
N LYS A 118 3.79 17.45 12.37
CA LYS A 118 4.90 16.53 12.10
C LYS A 118 4.38 15.31 11.34
N GLN A 119 5.27 14.58 10.67
CA GLN A 119 4.89 13.45 9.82
C GLN A 119 4.03 12.40 10.55
N SER A 120 4.33 12.13 11.83
CA SER A 120 3.59 11.14 12.63
C SER A 120 2.15 11.53 12.93
N ASP A 121 1.78 12.81 12.77
CA ASP A 121 0.40 13.25 12.99
C ASP A 121 -0.54 12.72 11.89
N PHE A 122 0.02 12.27 10.76
CA PHE A 122 -0.70 11.64 9.66
C PHE A 122 -0.66 10.11 9.68
N ASP A 123 -0.02 9.50 10.68
CA ASP A 123 0.03 8.05 10.81
C ASP A 123 -1.37 7.50 11.18
N ASN A 124 -1.77 6.40 10.54
CA ASN A 124 -3.01 5.71 10.90
C ASN A 124 -2.82 4.96 12.25
N PRO A 125 -3.48 5.38 13.34
CA PRO A 125 -3.28 4.79 14.67
C PRO A 125 -3.77 3.34 14.78
N LEU A 126 -4.64 2.89 13.86
CA LEU A 126 -5.17 1.52 13.85
C LEU A 126 -4.17 0.52 13.27
N VAL A 127 -3.15 1.02 12.56
CA VAL A 127 -2.13 0.16 11.94
C VAL A 127 -1.07 -0.19 12.99
N SER A 128 -1.25 -1.33 13.65
CA SER A 128 -0.12 -2.01 14.29
C SER A 128 0.82 -2.55 13.20
N VAL A 129 2.14 -2.47 13.40
CA VAL A 129 3.13 -2.85 12.38
C VAL A 129 3.06 -4.36 12.07
N CYS A 130 2.16 -4.75 11.18
CA CYS A 130 1.93 -6.13 10.77
C CYS A 130 1.94 -6.20 9.23
N GLY A 131 3.15 -6.24 8.67
CA GLY A 131 3.38 -6.24 7.23
C GLY A 131 4.78 -5.77 6.85
N ILE A 132 4.92 -5.14 5.69
CA ILE A 132 6.18 -4.59 5.18
C ILE A 132 6.16 -3.07 5.21
N SER A 133 7.33 -2.45 5.38
CA SER A 133 7.45 -0.99 5.30
C SER A 133 8.60 -0.59 4.39
N GLY A 134 8.39 0.50 3.66
CA GLY A 134 9.38 1.14 2.82
C GLY A 134 9.47 2.63 3.12
N LYS A 135 10.53 3.26 2.63
CA LYS A 135 10.60 4.71 2.52
C LYS A 135 10.59 5.04 1.04
N SER A 136 9.56 5.74 0.58
CA SER A 136 9.58 6.32 -0.75
C SER A 136 10.30 7.66 -0.66
N SER A 137 11.46 7.76 -1.29
CA SER A 137 12.18 9.02 -1.46
C SER A 137 11.81 9.58 -2.82
N ALA A 138 10.85 10.49 -2.87
CA ALA A 138 10.84 11.47 -3.97
C ALA A 138 12.11 12.32 -3.83
N THR A 139 12.69 12.77 -4.94
CA THR A 139 14.02 13.39 -5.06
C THR A 139 14.27 14.67 -4.22
N ARG A 140 13.31 15.12 -3.40
CA ARG A 140 13.36 16.39 -2.66
C ARG A 140 12.93 16.33 -1.19
N SER A 141 12.68 15.15 -0.60
CA SER A 141 12.29 15.07 0.82
C SER A 141 13.04 13.96 1.58
N THR A 142 12.97 14.02 2.91
CA THR A 142 13.47 13.00 3.86
C THR A 142 12.83 11.60 3.69
N GLY A 143 11.92 11.47 2.71
CA GLY A 143 11.15 10.28 2.38
C GLY A 143 9.94 10.13 3.30
N THR A 144 8.80 9.78 2.71
CA THR A 144 7.61 9.40 3.49
C THR A 144 7.69 7.91 3.76
N GLN A 145 7.51 7.51 5.02
CA GLN A 145 7.41 6.10 5.34
C GLN A 145 6.05 5.58 4.89
N THR A 146 6.05 4.49 4.13
CA THR A 146 4.83 3.81 3.69
C THR A 146 4.81 2.43 4.33
N ASN A 147 3.74 2.14 5.05
CA ASN A 147 3.51 0.85 5.70
C ASN A 147 2.43 0.10 4.92
N TYR A 148 2.75 -1.11 4.48
CA TYR A 148 1.85 -2.03 3.80
C TYR A 148 1.49 -3.14 4.78
N THR A 149 0.24 -3.19 5.23
CA THR A 149 -0.24 -4.27 6.09
C THR A 149 -0.56 -5.52 5.26
N TRP A 150 -0.61 -6.69 5.89
CA TRP A 150 -1.03 -7.91 5.18
C TRP A 150 -2.45 -7.81 4.59
N PRO A 151 -3.47 -7.27 5.29
CA PRO A 151 -4.77 -7.05 4.69
C PRO A 151 -4.73 -6.08 3.50
N PHE A 152 -3.92 -5.02 3.58
CA PHE A 152 -3.78 -4.08 2.48
C PHE A 152 -3.22 -4.74 1.21
N ILE A 153 -2.15 -5.54 1.34
CA ILE A 153 -1.58 -6.27 0.19
C ILE A 153 -2.57 -7.32 -0.35
N ALA A 154 -3.40 -7.93 0.50
CA ALA A 154 -4.45 -8.83 0.08
C ALA A 154 -5.53 -8.11 -0.75
N GLU A 155 -5.96 -6.93 -0.30
CA GLU A 155 -6.93 -6.10 -1.02
C GLU A 155 -6.37 -5.63 -2.37
N GLU A 156 -5.10 -5.20 -2.43
CA GLU A 156 -4.45 -4.85 -3.69
C GLU A 156 -4.36 -6.07 -4.64
N ALA A 157 -4.06 -7.25 -4.10
CA ALA A 157 -4.06 -8.50 -4.86
C ALA A 157 -5.44 -8.83 -5.45
N GLU A 158 -6.53 -8.57 -4.73
CA GLU A 158 -7.90 -8.68 -5.28
C GLU A 158 -8.08 -7.72 -6.45
N ASN A 159 -7.79 -6.43 -6.26
CA ASN A 159 -7.99 -5.38 -7.25
C ASN A 159 -7.19 -5.66 -8.54
N GLU A 160 -5.90 -5.99 -8.43
CA GLU A 160 -5.03 -6.30 -9.57
C GLU A 160 -5.45 -7.60 -10.26
N SER A 161 -5.89 -8.63 -9.52
CA SER A 161 -6.36 -9.87 -10.15
C SER A 161 -7.59 -9.65 -11.02
N VAL A 162 -8.51 -8.76 -10.60
CA VAL A 162 -9.65 -8.34 -11.41
C VAL A 162 -9.17 -7.57 -12.64
N LEU A 163 -8.28 -6.60 -12.46
CA LEU A 163 -7.72 -5.83 -13.57
C LEU A 163 -7.11 -6.75 -14.64
N TYR A 164 -6.26 -7.70 -14.27
CA TYR A 164 -5.62 -8.61 -15.21
C TYR A 164 -6.61 -9.57 -15.87
N LYS A 165 -7.63 -10.03 -15.13
CA LYS A 165 -8.68 -10.87 -15.67
C LYS A 165 -9.49 -10.15 -16.74
N GLU A 166 -9.94 -8.92 -16.46
CA GLU A 166 -10.74 -8.13 -17.40
C GLU A 166 -9.95 -7.76 -18.68
N HIS A 167 -8.63 -7.62 -18.57
CA HIS A 167 -7.75 -7.40 -19.72
C HIS A 167 -7.32 -8.69 -20.43
N GLY A 168 -7.74 -9.87 -19.96
CA GLY A 168 -7.37 -11.16 -20.55
C GLY A 168 -5.90 -11.54 -20.37
N VAL A 169 -5.20 -10.94 -19.40
CA VAL A 169 -3.76 -11.14 -19.15
C VAL A 169 -3.47 -11.82 -17.80
N LEU A 170 -4.51 -12.28 -17.09
CA LEU A 170 -4.34 -12.99 -15.80
C LEU A 170 -3.42 -14.22 -15.90
N ASP A 171 -3.47 -14.91 -17.03
CA ASP A 171 -2.67 -16.11 -17.31
C ASP A 171 -1.41 -15.81 -18.13
N ALA A 172 -1.14 -14.54 -18.45
CA ALA A 172 0.04 -14.16 -19.20
C ALA A 172 1.33 -14.36 -18.38
N SER A 173 2.42 -14.66 -19.08
CA SER A 173 3.74 -14.72 -18.46
C SER A 173 4.11 -13.39 -17.82
N LEU A 174 4.51 -13.43 -16.55
CA LEU A 174 4.86 -12.23 -15.77
C LEU A 174 6.34 -12.23 -15.38
N ALA A 175 6.98 -11.08 -15.55
CA ALA A 175 8.28 -10.79 -14.98
C ALA A 175 8.24 -9.49 -14.17
N LEU A 176 9.00 -9.45 -13.07
CA LEU A 176 9.28 -8.22 -12.33
C LEU A 176 10.58 -7.61 -12.81
N TRP A 177 10.66 -6.30 -13.05
CA TRP A 177 11.91 -5.60 -13.38
C TRP A 177 12.05 -4.33 -12.54
N TYR A 178 12.92 -4.37 -11.52
CA TYR A 178 13.02 -3.28 -10.52
C TYR A 178 14.47 -2.86 -10.23
N PRO A 179 14.71 -1.62 -9.74
CA PRO A 179 16.06 -1.10 -9.50
C PRO A 179 16.91 -1.88 -8.51
N VAL A 180 16.30 -2.43 -7.45
CA VAL A 180 17.02 -3.14 -6.38
C VAL A 180 16.29 -4.44 -6.04
N HIS A 181 17.09 -5.49 -5.84
CA HIS A 181 16.71 -6.85 -5.47
C HIS A 181 15.59 -6.98 -4.42
N THR A 182 15.58 -6.14 -3.40
CA THR A 182 14.50 -6.15 -2.38
C THR A 182 14.03 -4.74 -2.10
N SER A 183 13.91 -3.94 -3.17
CA SER A 183 13.15 -2.69 -3.11
C SER A 183 11.75 -2.98 -2.58
N ILE A 184 11.16 -2.02 -1.87
CA ILE A 184 9.80 -2.19 -1.35
C ILE A 184 8.81 -2.46 -2.50
N ALA A 185 9.00 -1.81 -3.66
CA ALA A 185 8.19 -2.02 -4.85
C ALA A 185 8.28 -3.47 -5.36
N GLY A 186 9.49 -4.03 -5.50
CA GLY A 186 9.66 -5.40 -5.96
C GLY A 186 9.11 -6.45 -4.99
N ILE A 187 9.32 -6.26 -3.68
CA ILE A 187 8.80 -7.15 -2.64
C ILE A 187 7.28 -7.09 -2.55
N HIS A 188 6.72 -5.88 -2.56
CA HIS A 188 5.27 -5.64 -2.57
C HIS A 188 4.61 -6.34 -3.77
N ASN A 189 5.11 -6.11 -4.98
CA ASN A 189 4.58 -6.73 -6.19
C ASN A 189 4.73 -8.25 -6.20
N MET A 190 5.86 -8.78 -5.71
CA MET A 190 6.04 -10.22 -5.53
C MET A 190 4.99 -10.80 -4.58
N LEU A 191 4.78 -10.18 -3.41
CA LEU A 191 3.82 -10.66 -2.42
C LEU A 191 2.38 -10.61 -2.92
N MET A 192 2.02 -9.55 -3.63
CA MET A 192 0.71 -9.39 -4.26
C MET A 192 0.45 -10.52 -5.27
N ASN A 193 1.40 -10.79 -6.16
CA ASN A 193 1.33 -11.89 -7.13
C ASN A 193 1.27 -13.28 -6.49
N LEU A 194 2.07 -13.50 -5.44
CA LEU A 194 2.01 -14.73 -4.64
C LEU A 194 0.66 -14.89 -3.94
N LYS A 195 -0.03 -13.80 -3.58
CA LYS A 195 -1.30 -13.84 -2.84
C LYS A 195 -2.45 -14.39 -3.68
N TYR A 196 -2.50 -14.10 -4.98
CA TYR A 196 -3.46 -14.74 -5.90
C TYR A 196 -2.85 -15.92 -6.67
N HIS A 197 -1.78 -16.52 -6.11
CA HIS A 197 -1.14 -17.75 -6.60
C HIS A 197 -0.57 -17.67 -8.03
N ARG A 198 -0.14 -16.49 -8.47
CA ARG A 198 0.50 -16.26 -9.76
C ARG A 198 1.91 -15.76 -9.56
N ALA A 199 2.79 -16.63 -9.10
CA ALA A 199 4.20 -16.28 -8.95
C ALA A 199 4.80 -15.83 -10.30
N PRO A 200 5.51 -14.69 -10.37
CA PRO A 200 6.20 -14.27 -11.57
C PRO A 200 7.16 -15.36 -12.05
N GLU A 201 7.34 -15.53 -13.36
CA GLU A 201 8.30 -16.48 -13.91
C GLU A 201 9.74 -15.97 -13.78
N LYS A 202 9.91 -14.65 -13.85
CA LYS A 202 11.20 -13.98 -13.79
C LYS A 202 11.18 -12.80 -12.83
N TRP A 203 12.33 -12.53 -12.25
CA TRP A 203 12.58 -11.33 -11.47
C TRP A 203 13.92 -10.74 -11.89
N PHE A 204 13.90 -9.63 -12.59
CA PHE A 204 15.06 -8.88 -13.03
C PHE A 204 15.36 -7.72 -12.08
N SER A 205 16.64 -7.49 -11.79
CA SER A 205 17.14 -6.40 -10.94
C SER A 205 18.19 -5.57 -11.67
N HIS A 206 18.12 -4.23 -11.59
CA HIS A 206 19.10 -3.35 -12.26
C HIS A 206 20.50 -3.43 -11.63
N THR A 207 20.58 -3.73 -10.33
CA THR A 207 21.84 -3.85 -9.60
C THR A 207 22.20 -5.30 -9.37
N ALA A 208 23.51 -5.59 -9.35
CA ALA A 208 24.06 -6.92 -9.01
C ALA A 208 24.26 -7.11 -7.51
N GLU A 209 24.48 -6.02 -6.78
CA GLU A 209 24.81 -6.07 -5.36
C GLU A 209 23.62 -6.55 -4.52
N ARG A 210 23.91 -7.47 -3.61
CA ARG A 210 22.96 -8.04 -2.65
C ARG A 210 23.56 -7.98 -1.26
N SER A 211 22.79 -7.46 -0.32
CA SER A 211 23.13 -7.60 1.08
C SER A 211 22.78 -9.02 1.58
N MET A 212 23.37 -9.45 2.69
CA MET A 212 22.98 -10.70 3.37
C MET A 212 21.48 -10.74 3.69
N ARG A 213 20.91 -9.58 4.04
CA ARG A 213 19.47 -9.44 4.29
C ARG A 213 18.65 -9.79 3.04
N ASP A 214 19.07 -9.30 1.88
CA ASP A 214 18.36 -9.54 0.63
C ASP A 214 18.37 -11.04 0.32
N HIS A 215 19.51 -11.69 0.54
CA HIS A 215 19.65 -13.14 0.41
C HIS A 215 18.65 -13.89 1.29
N PHE A 216 18.56 -13.55 2.59
CA PHE A 216 17.62 -14.18 3.51
C PHE A 216 16.16 -13.90 3.14
N MET A 217 15.80 -12.68 2.73
CA MET A 217 14.42 -12.35 2.32
C MET A 217 14.01 -13.13 1.08
N ILE A 218 14.86 -13.17 0.05
CA ILE A 218 14.60 -13.91 -1.19
C ILE A 218 14.47 -15.41 -0.90
N ALA A 219 15.38 -15.98 -0.10
CA ALA A 219 15.32 -17.38 0.27
C ALA A 219 14.05 -17.72 1.06
N TYR A 220 13.66 -16.84 1.99
CA TYR A 220 12.46 -17.04 2.81
C TYR A 220 11.16 -16.91 1.99
N LEU A 221 11.07 -15.92 1.09
CA LEU A 221 9.97 -15.79 0.13
C LEU A 221 9.83 -17.06 -0.72
N GLY A 222 10.95 -17.54 -1.27
CA GLY A 222 10.97 -18.77 -2.06
C GLY A 222 10.53 -20.00 -1.27
N TRP A 223 11.00 -20.14 -0.03
CA TRP A 223 10.58 -21.23 0.85
C TRP A 223 9.09 -21.18 1.19
N CYS A 224 8.55 -20.00 1.50
CA CYS A 224 7.12 -19.83 1.76
C CYS A 224 6.26 -20.13 0.52
N ALA A 225 6.67 -19.66 -0.66
CA ALA A 225 5.98 -19.93 -1.92
C ALA A 225 5.97 -21.44 -2.24
N GLN A 226 7.11 -22.12 -2.07
CA GLN A 226 7.22 -23.57 -2.30
C GLN A 226 6.29 -24.38 -1.39
N ARG A 227 6.11 -23.97 -0.13
CA ARG A 227 5.17 -24.62 0.80
C ARG A 227 3.71 -24.49 0.36
N GLN A 228 3.39 -23.50 -0.46
CA GLN A 228 2.08 -23.29 -1.07
C GLN A 228 1.98 -23.87 -2.48
N GLY A 229 2.98 -24.65 -2.94
CA GLY A 229 2.99 -25.28 -4.27
C GLY A 229 3.39 -24.33 -5.40
N MET A 230 3.91 -23.14 -5.11
CA MET A 230 4.38 -22.17 -6.09
C MET A 230 5.91 -22.16 -6.22
N SER A 231 6.41 -21.78 -7.39
CA SER A 231 7.82 -21.43 -7.59
C SER A 231 8.01 -19.93 -7.50
N SER A 232 8.89 -19.42 -6.63
CA SER A 232 9.27 -18.00 -6.64
C SER A 232 10.63 -17.83 -7.32
N PRO A 233 10.76 -16.94 -8.32
CA PRO A 233 12.00 -16.75 -9.04
C PRO A 233 13.02 -16.08 -8.15
N LYS A 234 14.28 -16.50 -8.27
CA LYS A 234 15.39 -15.73 -7.71
C LYS A 234 15.65 -14.54 -8.62
N PRO A 235 16.00 -13.37 -8.07
CA PRO A 235 16.35 -12.27 -8.94
C PRO A 235 17.56 -12.59 -9.84
N GLU A 236 17.53 -12.07 -11.05
CA GLU A 236 18.57 -12.10 -12.07
C GLU A 236 18.99 -10.66 -12.36
N THR A 237 20.28 -10.39 -12.52
CA THR A 237 20.74 -9.02 -12.78
C THR A 237 20.60 -8.68 -14.26
N VAL A 238 19.77 -7.68 -14.57
CA VAL A 238 19.62 -7.10 -15.92
C VAL A 238 19.61 -5.59 -15.76
N ARG A 239 20.67 -4.93 -16.21
CA ARG A 239 20.81 -3.47 -16.09
C ARG A 239 19.81 -2.79 -17.02
N LEU A 240 19.52 -1.51 -16.76
CA LEU A 240 18.68 -0.70 -17.65
C LEU A 240 19.21 -0.65 -19.10
N SER A 241 20.54 -0.68 -19.28
CA SER A 241 21.17 -0.74 -20.61
C SER A 241 20.88 -2.03 -21.36
N ASP A 242 20.48 -3.09 -20.65
CA ASP A 242 20.32 -4.45 -21.18
C ASP A 242 18.82 -4.80 -21.29
N ALA A 243 17.96 -3.77 -21.42
CA ALA A 243 16.50 -3.89 -21.52
C ALA A 243 16.05 -4.89 -22.60
N LEU A 244 16.84 -5.04 -23.66
CA LEU A 244 16.58 -6.00 -24.73
C LEU A 244 16.48 -7.44 -24.21
N ASN A 245 17.23 -7.81 -23.18
CA ASN A 245 17.12 -9.16 -22.59
C ASN A 245 15.74 -9.43 -21.98
N VAL A 246 15.11 -8.40 -21.39
CA VAL A 246 13.74 -8.50 -20.86
C VAL A 246 12.76 -8.58 -22.02
N ALA A 247 12.94 -7.76 -23.06
CA ALA A 247 12.08 -7.75 -24.24
C ALA A 247 12.12 -9.09 -25.00
N THR A 248 13.31 -9.68 -25.18
CA THR A 248 13.44 -11.02 -25.79
C THR A 248 12.75 -12.08 -24.96
N TRP A 249 12.90 -12.04 -23.62
CA TRP A 249 12.14 -12.96 -22.75
C TRP A 249 10.63 -12.80 -22.91
N MET A 250 10.12 -11.59 -23.15
CA MET A 250 8.69 -11.34 -23.40
C MET A 250 8.24 -11.86 -24.77
N GLU A 251 9.07 -11.73 -25.80
CA GLU A 251 8.78 -12.19 -27.17
C GLU A 251 8.70 -13.73 -27.26
N ASP A 252 9.47 -14.43 -26.44
CA ASP A 252 9.53 -15.90 -26.41
C ASP A 252 8.30 -16.57 -25.73
N ARG A 253 7.21 -15.83 -25.44
CA ARG A 253 6.05 -16.28 -24.62
C ARG A 253 4.72 -16.25 -25.35
#